data_AF-A0AAE3IHK5-F1
#
_entry.id   AF-A0AAE3IHK5-F1
#
_cell.length_a   1.000
_cell.length_b   1.000
_cell.length_c   1.000
_cell.angle_alpha   90.00
_cell.angle_beta   90.00
_cell.angle_gamma   90.00
#
_symmetry.space_group_name_H-M   'P 1'
#
loop_
_entity.id
_entity.type
_entity.pdbx_description
1 polymer ?
#
loop_
_entity_poly.entity_id
_entity_poly.type
_entity_poly.pdbx_seq_one_letter_code
_entity_poly.pdbx_strand_id
1 'polypeptide(L)' 'MGDRYEIEGEEIVERQVKPFGSGGAHVTAPKDWIGATVKLVRTAEPAPEDDE' A
#
# COMPACT_ATOMS: atom_id res chain seq x y z
N MET A 1 -16.93 -3.01 3.03
CA MET A 1 -16.25 -2.94 4.35
C MET A 1 -14.81 -3.35 4.11
N GLY A 2 -13.84 -2.47 4.35
CA GLY A 2 -12.42 -2.78 4.20
C GLY A 2 -11.79 -3.05 5.56
N ASP A 3 -11.01 -4.12 5.64
CA ASP A 3 -10.38 -4.63 6.83
C ASP A 3 -9.37 -3.62 7.41
N ARG A 4 -9.81 -2.82 8.38
CA ARG A 4 -8.94 -1.94 9.17
C ARG A 4 -8.34 -2.76 10.30
N TYR A 5 -7.02 -2.83 10.37
CA TYR A 5 -6.28 -3.46 11.44
C TYR A 5 -5.49 -2.39 12.20
N GLU A 6 -5.41 -2.51 13.52
CA GLU A 6 -4.62 -1.63 14.37
C GLU A 6 -3.55 -2.45 15.09
N ILE A 7 -2.29 -2.04 15.01
CA ILE A 7 -1.18 -2.62 15.77
C ILE A 7 -0.49 -1.48 16.50
N GLU A 8 -0.33 -1.61 17.83
CA GLU A 8 0.29 -0.59 18.68
C GLU A 8 -0.38 0.81 18.59
N GLY A 9 -1.65 0.86 18.20
CA GLY A 9 -2.41 2.11 18.01
C GLY A 9 -2.23 2.77 16.64
N GLU A 10 -1.47 2.15 15.74
CA GLU A 10 -1.28 2.59 14.36
C GLU A 10 -2.28 1.90 13.44
N GLU A 11 -3.00 2.69 12.62
CA GLU A 11 -3.89 2.16 11.59
C GLU A 11 -3.06 1.56 10.45
N ILE A 12 -3.30 0.27 10.16
CA ILE A 12 -2.65 -0.45 9.08
C ILE A 12 -3.64 -0.67 7.94
N VAL A 13 -3.20 -0.33 6.74
CA VAL A 13 -3.91 -0.58 5.49
C VAL A 13 -3.01 -1.41 4.58
N GLU A 14 -3.35 -2.67 4.40
CA GLU A 14 -2.65 -3.56 3.47
C GLU A 14 -3.22 -3.38 2.07
N ARG A 15 -2.34 -3.05 1.11
CA ARG A 15 -2.70 -2.91 -0.30
C ARG A 15 -1.59 -3.39 -1.20
N GLN A 16 -1.99 -3.98 -2.33
CA GLN A 16 -1.06 -4.29 -3.41
C GLN A 16 -0.62 -3.00 -4.09
N VAL A 17 0.69 -2.88 -4.31
CA VAL A 17 1.29 -1.83 -5.13
C VAL A 17 0.84 -2.03 -6.58
N LYS A 18 0.37 -0.96 -7.23
CA LYS A 18 -0.05 -1.00 -8.64
C LYS A 18 0.96 -0.28 -9.54
N PRO A 19 1.09 -0.68 -10.83
CA PRO A 19 1.88 0.09 -11.78
C PRO A 19 1.26 1.47 -12.02
N PHE A 20 2.09 2.47 -12.28
CA PHE A 20 1.68 3.83 -12.57
C PHE A 20 2.58 4.48 -13.65
N GLY A 21 1.98 4.84 -14.78
CA GLY A 21 2.70 5.43 -15.91
C GLY A 21 3.73 4.45 -16.51
N SER A 22 4.82 4.99 -17.06
CA SER A 22 5.83 4.23 -17.80
C SER A 22 6.97 3.65 -16.94
N GLY A 23 6.83 3.65 -15.61
CA GLY A 23 7.89 3.11 -14.73
C GLY A 23 7.74 3.43 -13.25
N GLY A 24 6.62 4.01 -12.82
CA GLY A 24 6.31 4.22 -11.41
C GLY A 24 5.43 3.12 -10.85
N ALA A 25 5.35 3.04 -9.53
CA ALA A 25 4.39 2.21 -8.83
C ALA A 25 3.76 3.03 -7.70
N HIS A 26 2.49 2.80 -7.40
CA HIS A 26 1.76 3.58 -6.41
C HIS A 26 0.92 2.69 -5.48
N VAL A 27 0.81 3.14 -4.23
CA VAL A 27 -0.19 2.68 -3.26
C VAL A 27 -1.05 3.89 -2.91
N THR A 28 -2.37 3.71 -2.86
CA THR A 28 -3.28 4.77 -2.47
C THR A 28 -3.54 4.69 -0.97
N ALA A 29 -3.43 5.82 -0.27
CA ALA A 29 -3.82 5.95 1.13
C ALA A 29 -5.30 6.37 1.26
N PRO A 30 -5.97 6.11 2.40
CA PRO A 30 -7.27 6.71 2.72
C PRO A 30 -7.22 8.24 2.68
N LYS A 31 -8.35 8.89 2.32
CA LYS A 31 -8.44 10.37 2.30
C LYS A 31 -8.27 10.98 3.69
N ASP A 32 -8.68 10.27 4.73
CA ASP A 32 -8.58 10.72 6.11
C ASP A 32 -7.12 10.82 6.61
N TRP A 33 -6.14 10.29 5.86
CA TRP A 33 -4.71 10.41 6.18
C TRP A 33 -4.07 11.70 5.64
N ILE A 34 -4.82 12.58 4.97
CA ILE A 34 -4.28 13.86 4.47
C ILE A 34 -3.70 14.66 5.64
N GLY A 35 -2.41 15.00 5.56
CA GLY A 35 -1.66 15.72 6.60
C GLY A 35 -0.98 14.83 7.64
N ALA A 36 -1.20 13.51 7.60
CA ALA A 36 -0.48 12.57 8.45
C ALA A 36 0.93 12.28 7.90
N THR A 37 1.86 11.96 8.80
CA THR A 37 3.14 11.34 8.43
C THR A 37 2.92 9.85 8.30
N VAL A 38 3.30 9.26 7.16
CA VAL A 38 3.06 7.83 6.86
C VAL A 38 4.37 7.13 6.53
N LYS A 39 4.46 5.85 6.91
CA LYS A 39 5.56 4.94 6.52
C LYS A 39 5.00 3.82 5.66
N LEU A 40 5.64 3.54 4.54
CA LEU A 40 5.33 2.38 3.70
C LEU A 40 6.29 1.23 4.05
N VAL A 41 5.75 0.04 4.33
CA VAL A 41 6.52 -1.16 4.65
C VAL A 41 6.15 -2.27 3.67
N ARG A 42 7.14 -2.87 3.03
CA ARG A 42 6.93 -4.03 2.14
C ARG A 42 6.78 -5.29 2.98
N THR A 43 5.63 -5.95 2.90
CA THR A 43 5.32 -7.17 3.68
C THR A 43 5.49 -8.46 2.89
N ALA A 44 5.55 -8.39 1.54
CA ALA A 44 5.75 -9.54 0.66
C ALA A 44 6.58 -9.17 -0.57
N GLU A 45 7.19 -10.18 -1.20
CA GLU A 45 7.86 -10.02 -2.49
C GLU A 45 6.84 -9.91 -3.64
N PRO A 46 7.08 -9.08 -4.66
CA PRO A 46 6.22 -9.07 -5.84
C PRO A 46 6.28 -10.44 -6.54
N ALA A 47 5.15 -10.93 -7.01
CA ALA A 47 5.13 -12.10 -7.87
C ALA A 47 5.94 -11.76 -9.15
N PRO A 48 6.71 -12.72 -9.70
CA PRO A 48 7.31 -12.53 -11.01
C PRO A 48 6.18 -12.22 -12.01
N GLU A 49 6.37 -11.21 -12.86
CA GLU A 49 5.52 -11.06 -14.03
C GLU A 49 5.84 -12.26 -14.94
N ASP A 50 4.87 -13.15 -15.14
CA ASP A 50 4.93 -14.15 -16.21
C ASP A 50 4.94 -13.38 -17.54
N ASP A 51 6.15 -13.14 -18.07
CA ASP A 51 6.40 -12.75 -19.46
C ASP A 51 6.08 -13.98 -20.33
N GLU A 52 4.83 -14.09 -20.80
CA GLU A 52 4.41 -15.03 -21.86
C GLU A 52 4.52 -14.40 -23.26
#